data_AF-A0A1M5QGF5-F1
#
_entry.id   AF-A0A1M5QGF5-F1
#
_cell.length_a   1.000
_cell.length_b   1.000
_cell.length_c   1.000
_cell.angle_alpha   90.00
_cell.angle_beta   90.00
_cell.angle_gamma   90.00
#
_symmetry.space_group_name_H-M   'P 1'
#
loop_
_entity.id
_entity.type
_entity.pdbx_description
1 polymer ?
#
loop_
_entity_poly.entity_id
_entity_poly.type
_entity_poly.pdbx_seq_one_letter_code
_entity_poly.pdbx_strand_id
1 'polypeptide(L)'
;MDAGFWGGSFYPKNGYLMTPVITLEPRWYYNLNKRISKSRNILGNSGNFLSVKTSYNPNWFVISNYDNIQIADQISIIPTWGIKRNIGNHFTYETGIGIGYRYIFAKNVGYLENQSETALNLHLRLGYRF
;
A
#
# COMPACT_ATOMS: atom_id res chain seq x y z
N MET A 1 -9.10 3.93 0.21
CA MET A 1 -9.00 4.66 -1.08
C MET A 1 -7.55 5.00 -1.31
N ASP A 2 -7.13 4.99 -2.55
CA ASP A 2 -5.84 5.55 -2.97
C ASP A 2 -6.06 6.96 -3.52
N ALA A 3 -5.07 7.84 -3.36
CA ALA A 3 -5.11 9.20 -3.85
C ALA A 3 -3.85 9.50 -4.66
N GLY A 4 -4.00 10.26 -5.73
CA GLY A 4 -2.91 10.74 -6.58
C GLY A 4 -2.98 12.26 -6.71
N PHE A 5 -1.82 12.90 -6.78
CA PHE A 5 -1.68 14.34 -7.01
C PHE A 5 -0.66 14.56 -8.13
N TRP A 6 -0.93 15.50 -9.03
CA TRP A 6 -0.02 15.89 -10.10
C TRP A 6 -0.09 17.39 -10.37
N GLY A 7 0.95 17.92 -10.99
CA GLY A 7 1.08 19.34 -11.34
C GLY A 7 2.34 19.57 -12.17
N GLY A 8 2.54 20.81 -12.62
CA GLY A 8 3.70 21.21 -13.42
C GLY A 8 3.31 22.09 -14.61
N SER A 9 4.31 22.62 -15.32
CA SER A 9 4.13 23.57 -16.43
C SER A 9 3.35 23.00 -17.63
N PHE A 10 3.21 21.68 -17.71
CA PHE A 10 2.45 20.99 -18.76
C PHE A 10 0.96 20.81 -18.43
N TYR A 11 0.52 21.18 -17.22
CA TYR A 11 -0.87 21.04 -16.78
C TYR A 11 -1.49 22.42 -16.50
N PRO A 12 -2.76 22.67 -16.92
CA PRO A 12 -3.42 23.96 -16.72
C PRO A 12 -3.70 24.27 -15.24
N LYS A 13 -3.75 23.25 -14.38
CA LYS A 13 -3.91 23.37 -12.93
C LYS A 13 -3.30 22.15 -12.22
N ASN A 14 -3.14 22.24 -10.91
CA ASN A 14 -2.83 21.08 -10.09
C ASN A 14 -4.03 20.13 -10.06
N GLY A 15 -3.78 18.85 -10.24
CA GLY A 15 -4.79 17.81 -10.23
C GLY A 15 -4.70 16.92 -9.02
N TYR A 16 -5.85 16.44 -8.55
CA TYR A 16 -5.92 15.33 -7.63
C TYR A 16 -6.92 14.30 -8.15
N LEU A 17 -6.73 13.05 -7.75
CA LEU A 17 -7.71 12.00 -7.94
C LEU A 17 -7.75 11.11 -6.71
N MET A 18 -8.88 10.48 -6.47
CA MET A 18 -9.03 9.42 -5.50
C MET A 18 -9.84 8.28 -6.09
N THR A 19 -9.42 7.05 -5.80
CA THR A 19 -10.03 5.82 -6.31
C THR A 19 -10.28 4.84 -5.16
N PRO A 20 -11.36 4.05 -5.20
CA PRO A 20 -11.51 2.93 -4.28
C PRO A 20 -10.35 1.94 -4.43
N VAL A 21 -10.03 1.27 -3.33
CA VAL A 21 -9.05 0.18 -3.33
C VAL A 21 -9.51 -0.84 -2.30
N ILE A 22 -9.42 -2.11 -2.69
CA ILE A 22 -9.59 -3.25 -1.78
C ILE A 22 -8.22 -3.85 -1.58
N THR A 23 -7.79 -3.96 -0.32
CA THR A 23 -6.46 -4.45 0.02
C THR A 23 -6.54 -5.58 1.04
N LEU A 24 -5.85 -6.67 0.74
CA LEU A 24 -5.62 -7.79 1.64
C LEU A 24 -4.11 -7.89 1.90
N GLU A 25 -3.71 -7.98 3.17
CA GLU A 25 -2.30 -8.03 3.56
C GLU A 25 -2.08 -9.06 4.69
N PRO A 26 -2.08 -10.37 4.39
CA PRO A 26 -1.70 -11.40 5.35
C PRO A 26 -0.28 -11.16 5.87
N ARG A 27 -0.04 -11.46 7.15
CA ARG A 27 1.23 -11.21 7.82
C ARG A 27 1.69 -12.40 8.63
N TRP A 28 2.97 -12.73 8.52
CA TRP A 28 3.64 -13.73 9.31
C TRP A 28 4.79 -13.12 10.13
N TYR A 29 4.64 -13.14 11.45
CA TYR A 29 5.63 -12.62 12.40
C TYR A 29 6.64 -13.69 12.81
N TYR A 30 7.74 -13.77 12.08
CA TYR A 30 8.70 -14.87 12.18
C TYR A 30 9.66 -14.79 13.39
N ASN A 31 9.79 -13.62 14.05
CA ASN A 31 10.80 -13.42 15.10
C ASN A 31 10.24 -13.22 16.52
N LEU A 32 8.94 -13.44 16.77
CA LEU A 32 8.35 -13.21 18.09
C LEU A 32 8.99 -14.12 19.16
N ASN A 33 9.16 -15.41 18.88
CA ASN A 33 9.79 -16.35 19.83
C ASN A 33 11.22 -15.94 20.20
N LYS A 34 12.01 -15.49 19.21
CA LYS A 34 13.36 -14.96 19.42
C LYS A 34 13.37 -13.68 20.27
N ARG A 35 12.28 -12.91 20.27
CA ARG A 35 12.14 -11.71 21.12
C ARG A 35 11.74 -12.09 22.55
N ILE A 36 10.84 -13.05 22.71
CA ILE A 36 10.44 -13.60 24.02
C ILE A 36 11.68 -14.12 24.75
N SER A 37 12.52 -14.94 24.10
CA SER A 37 13.73 -15.48 24.72
C SER A 37 14.77 -14.43 25.14
N LYS A 38 14.65 -13.20 24.62
CA LYS A 38 15.50 -12.06 24.97
C LYS A 38 14.80 -11.06 25.90
N SER A 39 13.70 -11.46 26.52
CA SER A 39 12.85 -10.61 27.39
C SER A 39 12.46 -9.29 26.72
N ARG A 40 12.27 -9.29 25.39
CA ARG A 40 11.86 -8.11 24.63
C ARG A 40 10.34 -8.05 24.53
N ASN A 41 9.79 -6.84 24.57
CA ASN A 41 8.35 -6.60 24.42
C ASN A 41 7.83 -7.10 23.05
N ILE A 42 6.80 -7.95 23.09
CA ILE A 42 6.07 -8.50 21.94
C ILE A 42 4.59 -8.08 21.89
N LEU A 43 4.12 -7.27 22.83
CA LEU A 43 2.74 -6.77 22.86
C LEU A 43 2.37 -6.13 21.52
N GLY A 44 1.13 -6.32 21.05
CA GLY A 44 0.67 -5.74 19.79
C GLY A 44 1.39 -6.25 18.53
N ASN A 45 1.98 -7.45 18.59
CA ASN A 45 2.82 -8.03 17.53
C ASN A 45 4.06 -7.18 17.24
N SER A 46 4.69 -6.65 18.29
CA SER A 46 5.98 -5.95 18.18
C SER A 46 7.08 -6.95 17.76
N GLY A 47 7.29 -7.06 16.45
CA GLY A 47 8.16 -8.05 15.80
C GLY A 47 8.48 -7.67 14.36
N ASN A 48 9.27 -8.52 13.70
CA ASN A 48 9.50 -8.44 12.26
C ASN A 48 8.51 -9.37 11.58
N PHE A 49 8.04 -8.97 10.40
CA PHE A 49 7.08 -9.73 9.65
C PHE A 49 7.44 -9.80 8.17
N LEU A 50 6.96 -10.86 7.55
CA LEU A 50 6.78 -10.95 6.10
C LEU A 50 5.29 -10.83 5.83
N SER A 51 4.94 -10.18 4.73
CA SER A 51 3.56 -10.00 4.30
C SER A 51 3.46 -10.05 2.79
N VAL A 52 2.27 -10.32 2.28
CA VAL A 52 1.95 -10.23 0.85
C VAL A 52 0.80 -9.26 0.71
N LYS A 53 1.07 -8.05 0.20
CA LYS A 53 0.04 -7.04 0.00
C LYS A 53 -0.59 -7.23 -1.38
N THR A 54 -1.84 -7.64 -1.41
CA THR A 54 -2.64 -7.74 -2.62
C THR A 54 -3.63 -6.59 -2.66
N SER A 55 -3.58 -5.75 -3.69
CA SER A 55 -4.48 -4.59 -3.82
C SER A 55 -5.17 -4.61 -5.17
N TYR A 56 -6.48 -4.38 -5.19
CA TYR A 56 -7.28 -4.23 -6.40
C TYR A 56 -7.92 -2.83 -6.40
N ASN A 57 -7.65 -2.05 -7.45
CA ASN A 57 -8.26 -0.74 -7.68
C ASN A 57 -9.30 -0.88 -8.78
N PRO A 58 -10.59 -0.96 -8.44
CA PRO A 58 -11.65 -1.04 -9.44
C PRO A 58 -11.95 0.34 -10.03
N ASN A 59 -12.32 0.37 -11.32
CA ASN A 59 -12.83 1.55 -12.02
C ASN A 59 -14.32 1.80 -11.71
N TRP A 60 -14.71 1.73 -10.43
CA TRP A 60 -16.10 1.98 -10.02
C TRP A 60 -16.44 3.46 -10.02
N PHE A 61 -15.55 4.28 -9.49
CA PHE A 61 -15.68 5.74 -9.47
C PHE A 61 -14.32 6.40 -9.24
N VAL A 62 -14.19 7.64 -9.71
CA VAL A 62 -13.02 8.49 -9.49
C VAL A 62 -13.50 9.83 -8.95
N ILE A 63 -12.89 10.30 -7.86
CA ILE A 63 -13.12 11.63 -7.31
C ILE A 63 -11.96 12.51 -7.74
N SER A 64 -12.20 13.51 -8.59
CA SER A 64 -11.16 14.40 -9.10
C SER A 64 -11.68 15.82 -9.33
N ASN A 65 -10.77 16.80 -9.36
CA ASN A 65 -11.04 18.15 -9.84
C ASN A 65 -10.91 18.30 -11.37
N TYR A 66 -10.59 17.22 -12.07
CA TYR A 66 -10.58 17.12 -13.52
C TYR A 66 -11.77 16.30 -14.00
N ASP A 67 -12.38 16.75 -15.08
CA ASP A 67 -13.49 16.04 -15.71
C ASP A 67 -12.99 14.85 -16.54
N ASN A 68 -13.83 13.82 -16.67
CA ASN A 68 -13.62 12.65 -17.52
C ASN A 68 -12.30 11.88 -17.29
N ILE A 69 -11.74 11.91 -16.08
CA ILE A 69 -10.65 11.00 -15.71
C ILE A 69 -11.20 9.59 -15.53
N GLN A 70 -10.67 8.66 -16.32
CA GLN A 70 -10.87 7.22 -16.13
C GLN A 70 -9.57 6.58 -15.69
N ILE A 71 -9.66 5.65 -14.75
CA ILE A 71 -8.51 4.86 -14.27
C ILE A 71 -8.80 3.42 -14.63
N ALA A 72 -7.87 2.77 -15.33
CA ALA A 72 -8.01 1.35 -15.63
C ALA A 72 -8.07 0.53 -14.34
N ASP A 73 -8.83 -0.57 -14.36
CA ASP A 73 -8.71 -1.56 -13.29
C ASP A 73 -7.25 -2.00 -13.17
N GLN A 74 -6.79 -2.21 -11.95
CA GLN A 74 -5.44 -2.73 -11.71
C GLN A 74 -5.40 -3.63 -10.50
N ILE A 75 -4.54 -4.64 -10.56
CA ILE A 75 -4.23 -5.54 -9.46
C ILE A 75 -2.73 -5.51 -9.18
N SER A 76 -2.37 -5.51 -7.91
CA SER A 76 -0.96 -5.58 -7.48
C SER A 76 -0.79 -6.66 -6.42
N ILE A 77 0.36 -7.34 -6.46
CA ILE A 77 0.80 -8.32 -5.47
C ILE A 77 2.22 -7.96 -5.08
N ILE A 78 2.41 -7.58 -3.81
CA ILE A 78 3.67 -7.04 -3.32
C ILE A 78 4.10 -7.75 -2.03
N PRO A 79 4.98 -8.76 -2.12
CA PRO A 79 5.72 -9.27 -0.98
C PRO A 79 6.46 -8.13 -0.27
N THR A 80 6.34 -8.07 1.05
CA THR A 80 6.84 -6.96 1.86
C THR A 80 7.46 -7.50 3.14
N TRP A 81 8.69 -7.08 3.43
CA TRP A 81 9.33 -7.28 4.71
C TRP A 81 9.14 -6.02 5.57
N GLY A 82 8.80 -6.20 6.84
CA GLY A 82 8.53 -5.09 7.72
C GLY A 82 8.91 -5.31 9.18
N ILE A 83 8.93 -4.20 9.90
CA ILE A 83 9.24 -4.12 11.32
C ILE A 83 8.10 -3.34 11.98
N LYS A 84 7.46 -3.94 12.98
CA LYS A 84 6.49 -3.28 13.87
C LYS A 84 7.04 -3.21 15.29
N ARG A 85 6.91 -2.08 15.96
CA ARG A 85 7.37 -1.85 17.34
C ARG A 85 6.42 -0.95 18.10
N ASN A 86 6.47 -1.05 19.42
CA ASN A 86 5.74 -0.15 20.32
C ASN A 86 6.67 0.94 20.86
N ILE A 87 6.14 2.14 21.01
CA ILE A 87 6.75 3.26 21.73
C ILE A 87 5.90 3.49 22.97
N GLY A 88 6.45 3.18 24.14
CA GLY A 88 5.68 3.11 25.38
C GLY A 88 4.55 2.09 25.30
N ASN A 89 3.42 2.40 25.95
CA ASN A 89 2.29 1.48 26.06
C ASN A 89 1.22 1.66 24.98
N HIS A 90 1.14 2.87 24.40
CA HIS A 90 0.03 3.29 23.54
C HIS A 90 0.42 3.45 22.07
N PHE A 91 1.65 3.87 21.76
CA PHE A 91 2.03 4.16 20.38
C PHE A 91 2.71 2.96 19.73
N THR A 92 2.48 2.81 18.42
CA THR A 92 3.15 1.82 17.59
C THR A 92 3.64 2.47 16.31
N TYR A 93 4.81 2.04 15.84
CA TYR A 93 5.27 2.36 14.50
C TYR A 93 5.54 1.09 13.72
N GLU A 94 5.29 1.16 12.43
CA GLU A 94 5.55 0.09 11.48
C GLU A 94 6.22 0.67 10.24
N THR A 95 7.32 0.05 9.83
CA THR A 95 8.01 0.37 8.59
C THR A 95 8.12 -0.89 7.75
N GLY A 96 8.06 -0.75 6.44
CA GLY A 96 8.24 -1.89 5.54
C GLY A 96 8.68 -1.50 4.16
N ILE A 97 9.34 -2.45 3.51
CA ILE A 97 9.83 -2.37 2.14
C ILE A 97 9.44 -3.65 1.40
N GLY A 98 8.92 -3.47 0.19
CA GLY A 98 8.48 -4.56 -0.67
C GLY A 98 8.68 -4.23 -2.13
N ILE A 99 8.85 -5.28 -2.92
CA ILE A 99 8.93 -5.22 -4.37
C ILE A 99 8.05 -6.33 -4.93
N GLY A 100 7.27 -6.00 -5.95
CA GLY A 100 6.32 -6.92 -6.54
C GLY A 100 5.87 -6.46 -7.90
N TYR A 101 4.68 -6.87 -8.28
CA TYR A 101 4.17 -6.71 -9.63
C TYR A 101 2.80 -6.05 -9.61
N ARG A 102 2.56 -5.16 -10.58
CA ARG A 102 1.26 -4.54 -10.85
C ARG A 102 0.87 -4.84 -12.29
N TYR A 103 -0.37 -5.29 -12.46
CA TYR A 103 -0.99 -5.52 -13.76
C TYR A 103 -2.14 -4.54 -13.93
N ILE A 104 -2.13 -3.80 -15.03
CA ILE A 104 -3.10 -2.76 -15.36
C ILE A 104 -3.90 -3.22 -16.58
N PHE A 105 -5.22 -3.30 -16.43
CA PHE A 105 -6.16 -3.66 -17.50
C PHE A 105 -6.41 -2.47 -18.44
N ALA A 106 -5.34 -1.88 -18.97
CA ALA A 106 -5.36 -0.65 -19.75
C ALA A 106 -6.19 -0.76 -21.04
N LYS A 107 -6.31 -1.98 -21.61
CA LYS A 107 -7.16 -2.21 -22.79
C LYS A 107 -8.62 -1.82 -22.57
N ASN A 108 -9.13 -1.97 -21.34
CA ASN A 108 -10.52 -1.66 -21.00
C ASN A 108 -10.83 -0.16 -21.05
N VAL A 109 -9.81 0.70 -21.05
CA VAL A 109 -9.95 2.16 -21.12
C VAL A 109 -9.33 2.75 -22.40
N GLY A 110 -9.14 1.91 -23.44
CA GLY A 110 -8.80 2.37 -24.80
C GLY A 110 -7.33 2.23 -25.21
N TYR A 111 -6.47 1.61 -24.40
CA TYR A 111 -5.09 1.30 -24.81
C TYR A 111 -5.04 0.06 -25.72
N LEU A 112 -3.97 -0.07 -26.52
CA LEU A 112 -3.77 -1.20 -27.44
C LEU A 112 -3.59 -2.53 -26.70
N GLU A 113 -2.91 -2.50 -25.56
CA GLU A 113 -2.57 -3.66 -24.76
C GLU A 113 -2.65 -3.35 -23.26
N ASN A 114 -2.77 -4.41 -22.46
CA ASN A 114 -2.66 -4.31 -21.01
C ASN A 114 -1.21 -4.06 -20.62
N GLN A 115 -1.01 -3.32 -19.54
CA GLN A 115 0.32 -2.99 -19.07
C GLN A 115 0.67 -3.77 -17.83
N SER A 116 1.97 -3.94 -17.63
CA SER A 116 2.46 -4.51 -16.41
C SER A 116 3.81 -3.95 -16.03
N GLU A 117 4.04 -3.83 -14.73
CA GLU A 117 5.22 -3.17 -14.22
C GLU A 117 5.63 -3.70 -12.86
N THR A 118 6.88 -3.39 -12.51
CA THR A 118 7.39 -3.61 -11.16
C THR A 118 6.86 -2.54 -10.24
N ALA A 119 6.35 -2.95 -9.07
CA ALA A 119 5.81 -2.06 -8.06
C ALA A 119 6.66 -2.08 -6.79
N LEU A 120 6.95 -0.92 -6.23
CA LEU A 120 7.62 -0.76 -4.95
C LEU A 120 6.60 -0.40 -3.87
N ASN A 121 6.72 -1.03 -2.69
CA ASN A 121 5.95 -0.69 -1.51
C ASN A 121 6.91 -0.19 -0.42
N LEU A 122 6.88 1.11 -0.15
CA LEU A 122 7.57 1.73 0.98
C LEU A 122 6.51 2.33 1.88
N HIS A 123 6.52 1.98 3.16
CA HIS A 123 5.56 2.55 4.11
C HIS A 123 6.15 2.85 5.47
N LEU A 124 5.62 3.92 6.07
CA LEU A 124 5.71 4.24 7.48
C LEU A 124 4.29 4.42 8.01
N ARG A 125 3.92 3.64 9.02
CA ARG A 125 2.59 3.64 9.66
C ARG A 125 2.75 3.95 11.14
N LEU A 126 1.90 4.84 11.65
CA LEU A 126 1.78 5.14 13.07
C LEU A 126 0.41 4.68 13.57
N GLY A 127 0.39 4.02 14.72
CA GLY A 127 -0.83 3.53 15.34
C GLY A 127 -0.91 3.89 16.81
N TYR A 128 -2.13 4.05 17.30
CA TYR A 128 -2.42 4.27 18.71
C TYR A 128 -3.28 3.12 19.25
N ARG A 129 -3.00 2.68 20.48
CA ARG A 129 -3.72 1.64 21.21
C ARG A 129 -4.15 2.19 22.56
N PHE A 130 -5.45 2.12 22.83
CA PHE A 130 -6.07 2.47 24.11
C PHE A 130 -5.70 1.47 25.20
#